data_AF-A0A7J3SJ94-F1
#
_entry.id   AF-A0A7J3SJ94-F1
#
_cell.length_a   1.000
_cell.length_b   1.000
_cell.length_c   1.000
_cell.angle_alpha   90.00
_cell.angle_beta   90.00
_cell.angle_gamma   90.00
#
_symmetry.space_group_name_H-M   'P 1'
#
loop_
_entity.id
_entity.type
_entity.pdbx_description
1 polymer ?
#
loop_
_entity_poly.entity_id
_entity_poly.type
_entity_poly.pdbx_seq_one_letter_code
_entity_poly.pdbx_strand_id
1 'polypeptide(L)'
;MRNNAEYLSALVDGEIVKAVYLVKAEEGVIASWPPEEGDYEIETIADLTAVPQRDGLFFVIGGDRLHRKYFGIVIKDSILLFRVGKEMYAEKIAERLSKTYLLFRHRNYRNSGGNKR
;
A
#
# COMPACT_ATOMS: atom_id res chain seq x y z
N MET A 1 13.80 3.77 -12.35
CA MET A 1 13.38 2.36 -12.19
C MET A 1 14.24 1.54 -11.22
N ARG A 2 15.51 1.88 -10.93
CA ARG A 2 16.41 1.10 -10.03
C ARG A 2 16.06 1.08 -8.52
N ASN A 3 14.96 1.66 -8.04
CA ASN A 3 14.72 1.87 -6.60
C ASN A 3 13.39 1.30 -6.06
N ASN A 4 12.49 0.82 -6.92
CA ASN A 4 11.18 0.33 -6.45
C ASN A 4 11.30 -1.03 -5.76
N ALA A 5 12.06 -1.97 -6.32
CA ALA A 5 12.25 -3.29 -5.73
C ALA A 5 12.93 -3.23 -4.36
N GLU A 6 13.99 -2.42 -4.22
CA GLU A 6 14.69 -2.23 -2.94
C GLU A 6 13.75 -1.61 -1.89
N TYR A 7 13.03 -0.54 -2.25
CA TYR A 7 12.03 0.07 -1.38
C TYR A 7 10.93 -0.90 -0.93
N LEU A 8 10.35 -1.64 -1.88
CA LEU A 8 9.28 -2.61 -1.59
C LEU A 8 9.81 -3.79 -0.76
N SER A 9 11.05 -4.22 -0.99
CA SER A 9 11.66 -5.31 -0.22
C SER A 9 11.81 -4.98 1.27
N ALA A 10 12.05 -3.71 1.60
CA ALA A 10 12.14 -3.26 2.99
C ALA A 10 10.80 -3.30 3.73
N LEU A 11 9.68 -3.42 3.00
CA LEU A 11 8.34 -3.51 3.55
C LEU A 11 7.84 -4.96 3.71
N VAL A 12 8.60 -5.94 3.22
CA VAL A 12 8.25 -7.37 3.27
C VAL A 12 9.12 -8.07 4.29
N ASP A 13 8.51 -8.57 5.36
CA ASP A 13 9.20 -9.32 6.41
C ASP A 13 9.04 -10.85 6.28
N GLY A 14 8.14 -11.30 5.41
CA GLY A 14 7.91 -12.73 5.15
C GLY A 14 7.06 -13.44 6.20
N GLU A 15 6.72 -12.80 7.33
CA GLU A 15 5.88 -13.32 8.41
C GLU A 15 4.50 -12.64 8.43
N ILE A 16 4.47 -11.33 8.60
CA ILE A 16 3.30 -10.46 8.64
C ILE A 16 2.97 -10.00 7.22
N VAL A 17 3.90 -9.27 6.59
CA VAL A 17 3.77 -8.81 5.20
C VAL A 17 4.44 -9.84 4.29
N LYS A 18 3.64 -10.47 3.44
CA LYS A 18 4.07 -11.52 2.51
C LYS A 18 4.42 -10.98 1.14
N ALA A 19 3.81 -9.86 0.74
CA ALA A 19 4.14 -9.15 -0.48
C ALA A 19 3.63 -7.70 -0.41
N VAL A 20 4.23 -6.83 -1.21
CA VAL A 20 3.77 -5.47 -1.45
C VAL A 20 3.76 -5.18 -2.95
N TYR A 21 2.72 -4.50 -3.40
CA TYR A 21 2.50 -4.11 -4.78
C TYR A 21 2.32 -2.59 -4.82
N LEU A 22 3.02 -1.96 -5.76
CA LEU A 22 2.84 -0.56 -6.08
C LEU A 22 1.86 -0.46 -7.24
N VAL A 23 0.68 0.10 -6.95
CA VAL A 23 -0.39 0.27 -7.92
C VAL A 23 -0.54 1.75 -8.23
N LYS A 24 -0.73 2.08 -9.50
CA LYS A 24 -1.09 3.43 -9.94
C LYS A 24 -2.43 3.40 -10.66
N ALA A 25 -3.18 4.50 -10.53
CA ALA A 25 -4.37 4.69 -11.35
C ALA A 25 -3.99 4.61 -12.83
N GLU A 26 -4.82 3.93 -13.63
CA GLU A 26 -4.67 3.74 -15.09
C GLU A 26 -3.47 2.88 -15.55
N GLU A 27 -2.38 2.78 -14.77
CA GLU A 27 -1.21 1.93 -15.08
C GLU A 27 -1.30 0.52 -14.46
N GLY A 28 -2.14 0.32 -13.45
CA GLY A 28 -2.24 -0.95 -12.73
C GLY A 28 -1.04 -1.21 -11.82
N VAL A 29 -0.63 -2.47 -11.66
CA VAL A 29 0.55 -2.86 -10.87
C VAL A 29 1.82 -2.51 -11.62
N ILE A 30 2.60 -1.55 -11.12
CA ILE A 30 3.84 -1.08 -11.75
C ILE A 30 5.11 -1.66 -11.12
N ALA A 31 5.01 -2.24 -9.92
CA ALA A 31 6.08 -2.96 -9.25
C ALA A 31 5.53 -3.86 -8.14
N SER A 32 6.25 -4.94 -7.82
CA SER A 32 5.91 -5.85 -6.72
C SER A 32 7.17 -6.37 -6.02
N TRP A 33 7.01 -6.78 -4.76
CA TRP A 33 8.00 -7.57 -4.04
C TRP A 33 7.31 -8.59 -3.10
N PRO A 34 7.75 -9.86 -3.04
CA PRO A 34 8.69 -10.49 -3.97
C PRO A 34 8.17 -10.39 -5.42
N PRO A 35 9.05 -10.48 -6.43
CA PRO A 35 8.64 -10.50 -7.83
C PRO A 35 7.92 -11.84 -8.09
N GLU A 36 6.65 -11.92 -7.72
CA GLU A 36 5.83 -13.10 -7.93
C GLU A 36 5.29 -13.13 -9.35
N GLU A 37 5.48 -14.27 -10.02
CA GLU A 37 4.71 -14.65 -11.20
C GLU A 37 3.36 -15.23 -10.72
N GLY A 38 2.24 -14.61 -11.11
CA GLY A 38 0.92 -15.26 -11.07
C GLY A 38 -0.01 -14.93 -9.91
N ASP A 39 0.05 -13.74 -9.32
CA ASP A 39 -0.99 -13.30 -8.38
C ASP A 39 -2.23 -12.78 -9.13
N TYR A 40 -3.01 -13.66 -9.76
CA TYR A 40 -4.21 -13.26 -10.55
C TYR A 40 -5.24 -12.46 -9.74
N GLU A 41 -5.27 -12.63 -8.41
CA GLU A 41 -6.12 -11.83 -7.53
C GLU A 41 -5.69 -10.35 -7.53
N ILE A 42 -4.38 -10.09 -7.68
CA ILE A 42 -3.85 -8.73 -7.56
C ILE A 42 -4.28 -7.84 -8.72
N GLU A 43 -4.34 -8.35 -9.94
CA GLU A 43 -4.79 -7.58 -11.10
C GLU A 43 -6.24 -7.14 -10.91
N THR A 44 -7.09 -8.05 -10.44
CA THR A 44 -8.50 -7.73 -10.14
C THR A 44 -8.60 -6.69 -9.02
N ILE A 45 -7.77 -6.81 -7.97
CA ILE A 45 -7.75 -5.85 -6.87
C ILE A 45 -7.22 -4.50 -7.32
N ALA A 46 -6.18 -4.48 -8.16
CA ALA A 46 -5.60 -3.26 -8.73
C ALA A 46 -6.67 -2.52 -9.53
N ASP A 47 -7.39 -3.21 -10.42
CA ASP A 47 -8.48 -2.63 -11.20
C ASP A 47 -9.59 -2.03 -10.33
N LEU A 48 -10.02 -2.75 -9.28
CA LEU A 48 -11.04 -2.27 -8.35
C LEU A 48 -10.59 -1.03 -7.55
N THR A 49 -9.29 -0.86 -7.38
CA THR A 49 -8.70 0.21 -6.56
C THR A 49 -8.14 1.36 -7.39
N ALA A 50 -8.04 1.21 -8.72
CA ALA A 50 -7.51 2.17 -9.69
C ALA A 50 -8.46 3.34 -9.99
N VAL A 51 -8.97 3.98 -8.94
CA VAL A 51 -9.72 5.25 -9.00
C VAL A 51 -8.99 6.33 -8.19
N PRO A 52 -9.15 7.62 -8.50
CA PRO A 52 -8.58 8.68 -7.68
C PRO A 52 -9.10 8.60 -6.24
N GLN A 53 -8.20 8.35 -5.29
CA GLN A 53 -8.52 8.24 -3.88
C GLN A 53 -7.87 9.36 -3.07
N ARG A 54 -8.46 9.66 -1.91
CA ARG A 54 -7.90 10.64 -0.99
C ARG A 54 -6.57 10.12 -0.43
N ASP A 55 -5.53 10.94 -0.52
CA ASP A 55 -4.24 10.61 0.08
C ASP A 55 -4.36 10.30 1.58
N GLY A 56 -3.66 9.23 1.99
CA GLY A 56 -3.71 8.67 3.34
C GLY A 56 -4.93 7.80 3.62
N LEU A 57 -5.87 7.65 2.68
CA LEU A 57 -6.94 6.67 2.78
C LEU A 57 -6.34 5.27 2.88
N PHE A 58 -6.92 4.43 3.74
CA PHE A 58 -6.63 3.02 3.79
C PHE A 58 -7.89 2.22 3.56
N PHE A 59 -7.72 0.99 3.09
CA PHE A 59 -8.80 0.05 2.89
C PHE A 59 -8.30 -1.37 3.15
N VAL A 60 -9.21 -2.27 3.47
CA VAL A 60 -8.94 -3.70 3.62
C VAL A 60 -9.79 -4.45 2.62
N ILE A 61 -9.17 -5.40 1.95
CA ILE A 61 -9.81 -6.27 0.99
C ILE A 61 -9.71 -7.68 1.55
N GLY A 62 -10.86 -8.18 1.97
CA GLY A 62 -11.07 -9.52 2.48
C GLY A 62 -12.47 -9.98 2.12
N GLY A 63 -12.65 -11.29 2.06
CA GLY A 63 -13.93 -11.90 1.74
C GLY A 63 -13.79 -13.40 1.58
N ASP A 64 -14.90 -14.12 1.68
CA ASP A 64 -14.93 -15.59 1.70
C ASP A 64 -14.34 -16.24 0.44
N ARG A 65 -14.25 -15.50 -0.66
CA ARG A 65 -13.70 -15.95 -1.94
C ARG A 65 -12.23 -15.61 -2.15
N LEU A 66 -11.65 -14.76 -1.31
CA LEU A 66 -10.25 -14.37 -1.43
C LEU A 66 -9.36 -15.38 -0.72
N HIS A 67 -8.32 -15.82 -1.42
CA HIS A 67 -7.38 -16.78 -0.87
C HIS A 67 -6.48 -16.13 0.17
N ARG A 68 -6.33 -14.80 0.11
CA ARG A 68 -5.42 -14.00 0.92
C ARG A 68 -6.11 -12.71 1.37
N LYS A 69 -5.61 -12.12 2.46
CA LYS A 69 -6.05 -10.80 2.92
C LYS A 69 -5.11 -9.74 2.40
N TYR A 70 -5.69 -8.62 1.96
CA TYR A 70 -4.94 -7.48 1.47
C TYR A 70 -5.36 -6.21 2.22
N PHE A 71 -4.44 -5.27 2.35
CA PHE A 71 -4.78 -3.91 2.75
C PHE A 71 -4.02 -2.91 1.88
N GLY A 72 -4.64 -1.77 1.60
CA GLY A 72 -4.05 -0.70 0.81
C GLY A 72 -3.90 0.58 1.61
N ILE A 73 -2.88 1.37 1.28
CA ILE A 73 -2.77 2.78 1.68
C ILE A 73 -2.47 3.63 0.45
N VAL A 74 -3.21 4.73 0.31
CA VAL A 74 -3.03 5.71 -0.76
C VAL A 74 -1.92 6.67 -0.37
N ILE A 75 -0.88 6.75 -1.18
CA ILE A 75 0.23 7.69 -1.06
C ILE A 75 0.30 8.51 -2.35
N LYS A 76 -0.16 9.76 -2.26
CA LYS A 76 -0.36 10.67 -3.38
C LYS A 76 -1.28 10.05 -4.46
N ASP A 77 -0.70 9.75 -5.62
CA ASP A 77 -1.32 9.17 -6.82
C ASP A 77 -1.08 7.67 -6.94
N SER A 78 -0.44 7.06 -5.94
CA SER A 78 -0.11 5.64 -5.91
C SER A 78 -0.75 4.95 -4.71
N ILE A 79 -0.93 3.64 -4.81
CA ILE A 79 -1.40 2.77 -3.73
C ILE A 79 -0.29 1.79 -3.41
N LEU A 80 0.08 1.68 -2.13
CA LEU A 80 0.81 0.53 -1.64
C LEU A 80 -0.19 -0.50 -1.15
N LEU A 81 -0.25 -1.61 -1.87
CA LEU A 81 -1.12 -2.72 -1.57
C LEU A 81 -0.30 -3.83 -0.93
N PHE A 82 -0.69 -4.26 0.26
CA PHE A 82 0.02 -5.22 1.08
C PHE A 82 -0.76 -6.50 1.14
N ARG A 83 -0.09 -7.61 0.91
CA ARG A 83 -0.62 -8.95 1.13
C ARG A 83 -0.10 -9.46 2.46
N VAL A 84 -1.00 -9.89 3.34
CA VAL A 84 -0.65 -10.32 4.69
C VAL A 84 -0.99 -11.78 4.94
N GLY A 85 -0.38 -12.35 5.98
CA GLY A 85 -0.77 -13.67 6.49
C GLY A 85 -2.26 -13.73 6.86
N LYS A 86 -2.90 -14.89 6.67
CA LYS A 86 -4.35 -15.09 6.91
C LYS A 86 -4.78 -14.72 8.33
N GLU A 87 -3.93 -15.02 9.30
CA GLU A 87 -4.17 -14.76 10.73
C GLU A 87 -3.92 -13.29 11.13
N MET A 88 -3.47 -12.44 10.22
CA MET A 88 -3.14 -11.05 10.53
C MET A 88 -4.38 -10.17 10.59
N TYR A 89 -4.34 -9.20 11.52
CA TYR A 89 -5.40 -8.21 11.73
C TYR A 89 -5.17 -6.99 10.82
N ALA A 90 -5.47 -7.15 9.53
CA ALA A 90 -5.16 -6.21 8.45
C ALA A 90 -5.72 -4.80 8.71
N GLU A 91 -6.92 -4.70 9.28
CA GLU A 91 -7.62 -3.45 9.59
C GLU A 91 -6.81 -2.58 10.54
N LYS A 92 -6.32 -3.18 11.63
CA LYS A 92 -5.57 -2.46 12.67
C LYS A 92 -4.19 -2.05 12.17
N ILE A 93 -3.58 -2.86 11.31
CA ILE A 93 -2.30 -2.54 10.67
C ILE A 93 -2.47 -1.36 9.72
N ALA A 94 -3.45 -1.44 8.81
CA ALA A 94 -3.74 -0.41 7.82
C ALA A 94 -4.11 0.93 8.47
N GLU A 95 -4.96 0.91 9.51
CA GLU A 95 -5.33 2.10 10.26
C GLU A 95 -4.12 2.77 10.92
N ARG A 96 -3.25 1.98 11.57
CA ARG A 96 -2.03 2.50 12.22
C ARG A 96 -1.06 3.09 11.21
N LEU A 97 -0.85 2.43 10.08
CA LEU A 97 0.00 2.92 8.99
C LEU A 97 -0.53 4.23 8.42
N SER A 98 -1.83 4.31 8.12
CA SER A 98 -2.48 5.53 7.63
C SER A 98 -2.34 6.69 8.60
N LYS A 99 -2.65 6.48 9.89
CA LYS A 99 -2.46 7.51 10.93
C LYS A 99 -1.02 7.98 11.02
N THR A 100 -0.06 7.06 10.98
CA THR A 100 1.37 7.36 11.08
C THR A 100 1.84 8.17 9.87
N TYR A 101 1.43 7.77 8.66
CA TYR A 101 1.71 8.47 7.42
C TYR A 101 1.17 9.91 7.44
N LEU A 102 -0.10 10.08 7.82
CA LEU A 102 -0.73 11.41 7.92
C LEU A 102 -0.02 12.31 8.94
N LEU A 103 0.34 11.77 10.11
CA LEU A 103 1.10 12.52 11.13
C LEU A 103 2.47 12.98 10.61
N PHE A 104 3.21 12.09 9.94
CA PHE A 104 4.51 12.41 9.35
C PHE A 104 4.39 13.50 8.28
N ARG A 105 3.39 13.38 7.40
CA ARG A 105 3.09 14.37 6.36
C ARG A 105 2.78 15.74 6.93
N HIS A 106 1.95 15.82 7.98
CA HIS A 106 1.61 17.07 8.65
C HIS A 106 2.83 17.73 9.32
N ARG A 107 3.73 16.93 9.93
CA ARG A 107 4.99 17.45 10.50
C ARG A 107 5.89 18.05 9.43
N ASN A 108 6.05 17.37 8.29
CA ASN A 108 6.84 17.89 7.18
C ASN A 108 6.24 19.18 6.60
N TYR A 109 4.91 19.26 6.48
CA TYR A 109 4.23 20.48 6.05
C TYR A 109 4.49 21.67 7.00
N ARG A 110 4.45 21.44 8.31
CA ARG A 110 4.77 22.47 9.32
C ARG A 110 6.21 22.93 9.26
N ASN A 111 7.15 22.02 9.03
CA ASN A 111 8.57 22.34 8.93
C ASN A 111 8.94 23.02 7.61
N SER A 112 8.21 22.75 6.52
CA SER A 112 8.42 23.42 5.22
C SER A 112 7.68 24.75 5.06
N GLY A 113 6.64 25.00 5.87
CA GLY A 113 5.85 26.24 5.84
C GLY A 113 6.34 27.35 6.79
N GLY A 114 7.34 27.09 7.64
CA GLY A 114 7.85 28.02 8.64
C GLY A 114 8.87 29.06 8.15
N ASN A 115 9.13 29.13 6.84
CA ASN A 115 10.08 30.09 6.27
C ASN A 115 9.40 30.99 5.22
N LYS A 116 8.42 31.78 5.67
CA LYS A 116 8.05 33.02 5.01
C LYS A 116 8.17 34.14 6.04
N ARG A 117 9.30 34.85 5.96
CA ARG A 117 9.46 36.20 6.50
C ARG A 117 8.46 37.14 5.84
#